data_AF-A0A830GRE3-F1
#
_entry.id   AF-A0A830GRE3-F1
#
_cell.length_a   1.000
_cell.length_b   1.000
_cell.length_c   1.000
_cell.angle_alpha   90.00
_cell.angle_beta   90.00
_cell.angle_gamma   90.00
#
_symmetry.space_group_name_H-M   'P 1'
#
loop_
_entity.id
_entity.type
_entity.pdbx_description
1 polymer ?
#
loop_
_entity_poly.entity_id
_entity_poly.type
_entity_poly.pdbx_seq_one_letter_code
_entity_poly.pdbx_strand_id
1 'polypeptide(L)' 'MRLARHYLEGLGGEERDETTVVADDWTAELSAEKVGIGPTIELTEVTVVFEGDEETLDPLVEEFAQKAMRAGG' A
#
# COMPACT_ATOMS: atom_id res chain seq x y z
N MET A 1 0.53 -2.55 -8.58
CA MET A 1 -0.31 -1.60 -7.81
C MET A 1 -1.74 -2.10 -7.55
N ARG A 2 -2.40 -2.84 -8.46
CA ARG A 2 -3.79 -3.30 -8.29
C ARG A 2 -4.12 -3.95 -6.93
N LEU A 3 -3.25 -4.84 -6.42
CA LEU A 3 -3.50 -5.54 -5.16
C LEU A 3 -3.40 -4.60 -3.94
N ALA A 4 -2.42 -3.69 -3.94
CA ALA A 4 -2.26 -2.71 -2.88
C ALA A 4 -3.47 -1.77 -2.80
N ARG A 5 -3.94 -1.24 -3.94
CA ARG A 5 -5.16 -0.42 -3.98
C ARG A 5 -6.39 -1.18 -3.49
N HIS A 6 -6.55 -2.44 -3.91
CA HIS A 6 -7.64 -3.29 -3.43
C HIS A 6 -7.64 -3.48 -1.90
N TYR A 7 -6.47 -3.53 -1.26
CA TYR A 7 -6.39 -3.61 0.19
C TYR A 7 -6.72 -2.30 0.89
N LEU A 8 -6.25 -1.18 0.33
CA LEU A 8 -6.58 0.16 0.82
C LEU A 8 -8.08 0.44 0.71
N GLU A 9 -8.73 0.00 -0.37
CA GLU A 9 -10.19 0.04 -0.49
C GLU A 9 -10.89 -0.76 0.63
N GLY A 10 -10.36 -1.94 0.93
CA GLY A 10 -10.85 -2.77 2.02
C GLY A 10 -10.60 -2.21 3.43
N LEU A 11 -9.83 -1.12 3.55
CA LEU A 11 -9.58 -0.37 4.79
C LEU A 11 -10.37 0.95 4.83
N GLY A 12 -11.33 1.13 3.92
CA GLY A 12 -12.18 2.31 3.86
C GLY A 12 -11.65 3.43 2.94
N GLY A 13 -10.56 3.19 2.22
CA GLY A 13 -10.08 4.13 1.20
C GLY A 13 -10.90 4.09 -0.09
N GLU A 14 -10.87 5.17 -0.85
CA GLU A 14 -11.44 5.28 -2.19
C GLU A 14 -10.36 5.70 -3.19
N GLU A 15 -10.28 5.02 -4.34
CA GLU A 15 -9.35 5.39 -5.42
C GLU A 15 -9.68 6.81 -5.91
N ARG A 16 -8.72 7.73 -5.79
CA ARG A 16 -8.82 9.07 -6.39
C ARG A 16 -8.23 9.11 -7.78
N ASP A 17 -7.11 8.41 -7.96
CA ASP A 17 -6.42 8.24 -9.23
C ASP A 17 -5.59 6.94 -9.23
N GLU A 18 -4.73 6.77 -10.24
CA GLU A 18 -3.96 5.54 -10.42
C GLU A 18 -2.96 5.25 -9.28
N THR A 19 -2.55 6.28 -8.56
CA THR A 19 -1.51 6.25 -7.52
C THR A 19 -1.98 6.77 -6.18
N THR A 20 -3.19 7.31 -6.05
CA THR A 20 -3.68 7.90 -4.81
C THR A 20 -4.98 7.23 -4.33
N VAL A 21 -5.02 6.86 -3.06
CA VAL A 21 -6.22 6.39 -2.36
C VAL A 21 -6.47 7.29 -1.15
N VAL A 22 -7.71 7.72 -0.95
CA VAL A 22 -8.09 8.67 0.12
C VAL A 22 -9.23 8.11 0.95
N ALA A 23 -9.15 8.24 2.27
CA ALA A 23 -10.23 8.01 3.21
C ALA A 23 -10.55 9.31 3.99
N ASP A 24 -11.47 9.25 4.95
CA ASP A 24 -11.83 10.42 5.77
C ASP A 24 -10.64 11.00 6.56
N ASP A 25 -9.81 10.15 7.15
CA ASP A 25 -8.76 10.53 8.10
C ASP A 25 -7.32 10.23 7.62
N TRP A 26 -7.16 9.70 6.40
CA TRP A 26 -5.85 9.37 5.85
C TRP A 26 -5.82 9.41 4.31
N THR A 27 -4.62 9.57 3.77
CA THR A 27 -4.31 9.44 2.34
C THR A 27 -3.14 8.48 2.15
N ALA A 28 -3.18 7.70 1.06
CA ALA A 28 -2.09 6.83 0.66
C ALA A 28 -1.65 7.11 -0.78
N GLU A 29 -0.36 7.37 -0.95
CA GLU A 29 0.29 7.44 -2.25
C GLU A 29 1.04 6.14 -2.56
N LEU A 30 0.93 5.67 -3.80
CA LEU A 30 1.50 4.42 -4.27
C LEU A 30 2.52 4.67 -5.39
N SER A 31 3.68 4.02 -5.26
CA SER A 31 4.67 3.94 -6.33
C SER A 31 5.14 2.49 -6.52
N ALA A 32 5.66 2.18 -7.69
CA ALA A 32 6.17 0.84 -7.98
C ALA A 32 7.37 0.90 -8.91
N GLU A 33 8.35 0.07 -8.63
CA GLU A 33 9.60 0.00 -9.39
C GLU A 33 10.08 -1.44 -9.55
N LYS A 34 10.96 -1.66 -10.52
CA LYS A 34 11.62 -2.96 -10.73
C LYS A 34 12.93 -2.97 -9.98
N VAL A 35 13.07 -3.87 -9.02
CA VAL A 35 14.27 -4.05 -8.22
C VAL A 35 14.93 -5.39 -8.53
N GLY A 36 16.24 -5.36 -8.77
CA GLY A 36 17.03 -6.56 -9.02
C GLY A 36 17.39 -7.26 -7.70
N ILE A 37 17.07 -8.55 -7.61
CA ILE A 37 17.48 -9.41 -6.50
C ILE A 37 18.49 -10.43 -7.03
N GLY A 38 19.77 -10.14 -6.83
CA GLY A 38 20.86 -10.96 -7.37
C GLY A 38 21.02 -10.82 -8.90
N PRO A 39 21.65 -11.79 -9.58
CA PRO A 39 22.10 -11.61 -10.95
C PRO A 39 21.01 -11.75 -12.02
N THR A 40 19.85 -12.35 -11.71
CA THR A 40 18.85 -12.71 -12.72
C THR A 40 17.39 -12.49 -12.31
N ILE A 41 17.11 -12.22 -11.05
CA ILE A 41 15.73 -12.06 -10.57
C ILE A 41 15.39 -10.58 -10.51
N GLU A 42 14.26 -10.20 -11.08
CA GLU A 42 13.68 -8.87 -10.94
C GLU A 42 12.33 -9.01 -10.24
N LEU A 43 12.15 -8.25 -9.16
CA LEU A 43 10.89 -8.14 -8.44
C LEU A 43 10.27 -6.78 -8.70
N THR A 44 8.95 -6.71 -8.59
CA THR A 44 8.26 -5.42 -8.49
C THR A 44 8.17 -5.06 -7.02
N GLU A 45 8.85 -3.99 -6.64
CA GLU A 45 8.64 -3.35 -5.35
C GLU A 45 7.48 -2.38 -5.47
N VAL A 46 6.62 -2.33 -4.44
CA VAL A 46 5.53 -1.38 -4.34
C VAL A 46 5.70 -0.65 -3.03
N THR A 47 5.85 0.67 -3.10
CA THR A 47 5.94 1.54 -1.94
C THR A 47 4.60 2.20 -1.72
N VAL A 48 4.17 2.23 -0.46
CA VAL A 48 2.94 2.91 -0.03
C VAL A 48 3.32 3.90 1.06
N VAL A 49 3.00 5.17 0.84
CA VAL A 49 3.24 6.26 1.78
C VAL A 49 1.90 6.68 2.35
N PHE A 50 1.76 6.68 3.67
CA PHE A 50 0.55 7.10 4.36
C PHE A 50 0.74 8.47 4.98
N GLU A 51 -0.29 9.32 4.86
CA GLU A 51 -0.38 10.64 5.47
C GLU A 51 -1.70 10.75 6.25
N GLY A 52 -1.64 11.29 7.47
CA GLY A 52 -2.76 11.36 8.40
C GLY A 52 -2.30 11.49 9.84
N ASP A 53 -3.23 11.48 10.78
CA ASP A 53 -2.94 11.51 12.22
C ASP A 53 -2.32 10.20 12.71
N GLU A 54 -1.32 10.28 13.60
CA GLU A 54 -0.56 9.12 14.11
C GLU A 54 -1.48 8.06 14.74
N GLU A 55 -2.49 8.50 15.51
CA GLU A 55 -3.48 7.62 16.14
C GLU A 55 -4.29 6.79 15.13
N THR A 56 -4.46 7.31 13.91
CA THR A 56 -5.12 6.61 12.79
C THR A 56 -4.14 5.76 12.00
N LEU A 57 -2.92 6.26 11.77
CA LEU A 57 -1.94 5.61 10.92
C LEU A 57 -1.34 4.34 11.55
N ASP A 58 -1.05 4.35 12.84
CA ASP A 58 -0.45 3.19 13.53
C ASP A 58 -1.25 1.89 13.34
N PRO A 59 -2.55 1.83 13.67
CA PRO A 59 -3.34 0.62 13.43
C PRO A 59 -3.54 0.34 11.93
N LEU A 60 -3.70 1.36 11.10
CA LEU A 60 -3.90 1.21 9.65
C LEU A 60 -2.70 0.53 8.97
N VAL A 61 -1.49 0.97 9.29
CA VAL A 61 -0.25 0.42 8.72
C VAL A 61 -0.07 -1.03 9.18
N GLU A 62 -0.39 -1.35 10.43
CA GLU A 62 -0.36 -2.73 10.92
C GLU A 62 -1.33 -3.65 10.17
N GLU A 63 -2.60 -3.24 10.02
CA GLU A 63 -3.60 -4.01 9.27
C GLU A 63 -3.23 -4.19 7.80
N PHE A 64 -2.72 -3.13 7.15
CA PHE A 64 -2.25 -3.18 5.77
C PHE A 64 -1.09 -4.16 5.62
N ALA A 65 -0.08 -4.07 6.49
CA ALA A 65 1.09 -4.96 6.48
C ALA A 65 0.69 -6.43 6.69
N GLN A 66 -0.26 -6.69 7.60
CA GLN A 66 -0.75 -8.04 7.87
C GLN A 66 -1.43 -8.66 6.63
N LYS A 67 -2.28 -7.90 5.92
CA LYS A 67 -2.90 -8.37 4.68
C LYS A 67 -1.89 -8.58 3.56
N ALA A 68 -0.98 -7.63 3.38
CA ALA A 68 0.04 -7.69 2.33
C ALA A 68 0.94 -8.94 2.48
N MET A 69 1.37 -9.26 3.71
CA MET A 69 2.17 -10.45 3.98
C MET A 69 1.40 -11.76 3.75
N ARG A 70 0.13 -11.84 4.16
CA ARG A 70 -0.69 -13.06 3.95
C ARG A 70 -0.94 -13.36 2.49
N ALA A 71 -0.96 -12.35 1.63
CA ALA A 71 -1.15 -12.52 0.19
C ALA A 71 0.11 -12.96 -0.56
N GLY A 72 1.29 -12.84 0.07
CA GLY A 72 2.57 -13.29 -0.48
C GLY A 72 2.92 -14.75 -0.16
N GLY A 73 2.02 -15.51 0.46
CA GLY A 73 2.17 -16.93 0.78
C GLY A 73 1.76 -17.87 -0.36
#